data_AF-A0A528CVX5-F1
#
_entry.id   AF-A0A528CVX5-F1
#
_cell.length_a   1.000
_cell.length_b   1.000
_cell.length_c   1.000
_cell.angle_alpha   90.00
_cell.angle_beta   90.00
_cell.angle_gamma   90.00
#
_symmetry.space_group_name_H-M   'P 1'
#
loop_
_entity.id
_entity.type
_entity.pdbx_description
1 polymer ?
#
loop_
_entity_poly.entity_id
_entity_poly.type
_entity_poly.pdbx_seq_one_letter_code
_entity_poly.pdbx_strand_id
1 'polypeptide(L)'
;VNDHLPSPPEHQVRQRLWRIVAKRSIVAAGAIERPIVFAGNDTPGVMMASAMRTYVARYAATPAKRIALFTNNEDGWRTVETALGAGLQIAAVVDARPDVSA
;
A
#
# COMPACT_ATOMS: atom_id res chain seq x y z
N VAL A 1 -11.34 -5.98 20.34
CA VAL A 1 -12.51 -5.27 20.89
C VAL A 1 -12.06 -3.95 21.50
N ASN A 2 -11.04 -3.94 22.36
CA ASN A 2 -10.61 -2.73 23.08
C ASN A 2 -9.24 -2.15 22.66
N ASP A 3 -8.60 -2.61 21.57
CA ASP A 3 -7.27 -2.10 21.16
C ASP A 3 -7.28 -0.63 20.71
N HIS A 4 -8.44 -0.04 20.43
CA HIS A 4 -8.59 1.38 20.10
C HIS A 4 -8.69 2.29 21.32
N LEU A 5 -8.78 1.73 22.53
CA LEU A 5 -8.88 2.48 23.78
C LEU A 5 -7.47 2.66 24.39
N PRO A 6 -7.12 3.86 24.86
CA PRO A 6 -5.83 4.10 25.52
C PRO A 6 -5.68 3.34 26.84
N SER A 7 -6.79 3.11 27.56
CA SER A 7 -6.86 2.21 28.70
C SER A 7 -8.17 1.41 28.65
N PRO A 8 -8.11 0.09 28.41
CA PRO A 8 -9.30 -0.76 28.40
C PRO A 8 -9.95 -0.83 29.80
N PRO A 9 -11.29 -0.79 29.90
CA PRO A 9 -11.99 -0.96 31.18
C PRO A 9 -11.69 -2.32 31.82
N GLU A 10 -11.68 -2.36 33.15
CA GLU A 10 -11.46 -3.59 33.91
C GLU A 10 -12.49 -4.67 33.54
N HIS A 11 -12.03 -5.93 33.60
CA HIS A 11 -12.84 -7.12 33.31
C HIS A 11 -13.43 -7.20 31.89
N GLN A 12 -12.93 -6.42 30.94
CA GLN A 12 -13.33 -6.53 29.53
C GLN A 12 -12.32 -7.29 28.66
N VAL A 13 -12.84 -7.91 27.60
CA VAL A 13 -12.05 -8.70 26.64
C VAL A 13 -11.26 -7.78 25.71
N ARG A 14 -9.92 -7.92 25.67
CA ARG A 14 -9.07 -7.16 24.75
C ARG A 14 -9.36 -7.50 23.27
N GLN A 15 -9.33 -8.79 22.94
CA GLN A 15 -9.62 -9.35 21.61
C GLN A 15 -10.47 -10.62 21.74
N ARG A 16 -11.11 -11.05 20.64
CA ARG A 16 -11.89 -12.30 20.58
C ARG A 16 -11.23 -13.25 19.58
N LEU A 17 -10.91 -14.45 20.04
CA LEU A 17 -10.45 -15.54 19.18
C LEU A 17 -11.67 -16.27 18.60
N TRP A 18 -11.71 -16.43 17.28
CA TRP A 18 -12.73 -17.22 16.59
C TRP A 18 -12.11 -18.55 16.15
N ARG A 19 -12.71 -19.67 16.56
CA ARG A 19 -12.34 -21.00 16.08
C ARG A 19 -13.43 -21.48 15.13
N ILE A 20 -13.10 -21.58 13.85
CA ILE A 20 -14.03 -21.95 12.78
C ILE A 20 -13.59 -23.31 12.21
N VAL A 21 -14.49 -24.30 12.23
CA VAL A 21 -14.26 -25.61 11.60
C VAL A 21 -15.23 -25.72 10.42
N ALA A 22 -14.72 -25.60 9.20
CA ALA A 22 -15.51 -25.64 7.98
C ALA A 22 -15.27 -26.94 7.21
N LYS A 23 -16.31 -27.50 6.58
CA LYS A 23 -16.18 -28.69 5.72
C LYS A 23 -15.38 -28.39 4.43
N ARG A 24 -15.38 -27.14 3.98
CA ARG A 24 -14.65 -26.63 2.81
C ARG A 24 -14.24 -25.18 3.08
N SER A 25 -13.14 -24.75 2.47
CA SER A 25 -12.66 -23.37 2.56
C SER A 25 -12.12 -22.90 1.19
N ILE A 26 -12.20 -21.58 0.96
CA ILE A 26 -11.60 -20.90 -0.20
C ILE A 26 -10.65 -19.85 0.35
N VAL A 27 -9.40 -19.86 -0.11
CA VAL A 27 -8.40 -18.87 0.27
C VAL A 27 -8.33 -17.80 -0.83
N ALA A 28 -8.79 -16.59 -0.49
CA ALA A 28 -8.76 -15.42 -1.36
C ALA A 28 -8.00 -14.27 -0.69
N ALA A 29 -6.80 -14.56 -0.18
CA ALA A 29 -6.01 -13.62 0.63
C ALA A 29 -5.34 -12.49 -0.17
N GLY A 30 -5.46 -12.50 -1.51
CA GLY A 30 -4.79 -11.55 -2.38
C GLY A 30 -3.27 -11.75 -2.45
N ALA A 31 -2.56 -10.69 -2.82
CA ALA A 31 -1.10 -10.63 -2.89
C ALA A 31 -0.60 -9.33 -2.26
N ILE A 32 0.55 -9.40 -1.59
CA ILE A 32 1.21 -8.25 -0.97
C ILE A 32 2.30 -7.75 -1.92
N GLU A 33 2.32 -6.45 -2.19
CA GLU A 33 3.37 -5.81 -2.99
C GLU A 33 4.74 -5.97 -2.32
N ARG A 34 5.80 -6.13 -3.12
CA ARG A 34 7.15 -6.35 -2.61
C ARG A 34 8.04 -5.13 -2.85
N PRO A 35 8.79 -4.65 -1.85
CA PRO A 35 9.71 -3.54 -2.03
C PRO A 35 10.87 -3.94 -2.95
N ILE A 36 11.43 -2.96 -3.65
CA ILE A 36 12.70 -3.12 -4.38
C ILE A 36 13.84 -2.75 -3.45
N VAL A 37 14.91 -3.55 -3.47
CA VAL A 37 16.11 -3.30 -2.67
C VAL A 37 17.02 -2.31 -3.39
N PHE A 38 17.28 -1.16 -2.78
CA PHE A 38 18.22 -0.15 -3.24
C PHE A 38 18.74 0.66 -2.04
N ALA A 39 19.83 1.41 -2.22
CA ALA A 39 20.40 2.21 -1.13
C ALA A 39 19.40 3.29 -0.65
N GLY A 40 19.13 3.34 0.65
CA GLY A 40 18.19 4.30 1.26
C GLY A 40 16.70 3.94 1.07
N ASN A 41 16.38 2.69 0.72
CA ASN A 41 15.00 2.21 0.55
C ASN A 41 14.19 2.11 1.86
N ASP A 42 14.79 2.45 2.98
CA ASP A 42 14.21 2.48 4.34
C ASP A 42 13.97 3.91 4.84
N THR A 43 14.28 4.93 4.04
CA THR A 43 14.18 6.33 4.45
C THR A 43 12.73 6.85 4.44
N PRO A 44 12.38 7.83 5.31
CA PRO A 44 11.07 8.47 5.27
C PRO A 44 10.75 9.06 3.90
N GLY A 45 9.55 8.76 3.40
CA GLY A 45 9.11 9.14 2.06
C GLY A 45 9.21 8.00 1.03
N VAL A 46 10.01 6.96 1.30
CA VAL A 46 9.96 5.72 0.53
C VAL A 46 8.77 4.88 1.01
N MET A 47 7.91 4.49 0.07
CA MET A 47 6.73 3.67 0.36
C MET A 47 6.34 2.81 -0.85
N MET A 48 5.54 1.78 -0.57
CA MET A 48 4.96 0.91 -1.60
C MET A 48 4.03 1.69 -2.55
N ALA A 49 4.03 1.35 -3.84
CA ALA A 49 3.23 2.06 -4.83
C ALA A 49 1.73 1.86 -4.60
N SER A 50 1.31 0.66 -4.20
CA SER A 50 -0.06 0.34 -3.80
C SER A 50 -0.50 1.10 -2.53
N ALA A 51 0.44 1.36 -1.60
CA ALA A 51 0.17 2.19 -0.43
C ALA A 51 -0.11 3.64 -0.85
N MET A 52 0.70 4.20 -1.75
CA MET A 52 0.47 5.55 -2.30
C MET A 52 -0.91 5.65 -2.96
N ARG A 53 -1.28 4.68 -3.82
CA ARG A 53 -2.62 4.63 -4.42
C ARG A 53 -3.71 4.55 -3.36
N THR A 54 -3.51 3.77 -2.31
CA THR A 54 -4.49 3.65 -1.21
C THR A 54 -4.66 4.99 -0.49
N TYR A 55 -3.58 5.69 -0.16
CA TYR A 55 -3.68 7.02 0.46
C TYR A 55 -4.46 8.01 -0.41
N VAL A 56 -4.15 8.07 -1.70
CA VAL A 56 -4.82 8.98 -2.63
C VAL A 56 -6.29 8.59 -2.81
N ALA A 57 -6.56 7.35 -3.24
CA ALA A 57 -7.89 6.94 -3.67
C ALA A 57 -8.86 6.65 -2.52
N ARG A 58 -8.37 6.11 -1.39
CA ARG A 58 -9.22 5.72 -0.25
C ARG A 58 -9.31 6.81 0.82
N TYR A 59 -8.21 7.52 1.05
CA TYR A 59 -8.13 8.47 2.16
C TYR A 59 -8.07 9.94 1.72
N ALA A 60 -8.09 10.22 0.41
CA ALA A 60 -7.93 11.57 -0.14
C ALA A 60 -6.72 12.31 0.46
N ALA A 61 -5.65 11.54 0.75
CA ALA A 61 -4.45 12.03 1.41
C ALA A 61 -3.23 11.73 0.54
N THR A 62 -2.22 12.59 0.62
CA THR A 62 -0.93 12.34 -0.03
C THR A 62 0.22 12.76 0.89
N PRO A 63 1.27 11.94 1.04
CA PRO A 63 2.45 12.33 1.81
C PRO A 63 3.29 13.41 1.09
N ALA A 64 3.11 13.60 -0.22
CA ALA A 64 3.87 14.56 -1.02
C ALA A 64 3.09 15.08 -2.23
N LYS A 65 3.45 16.28 -2.72
CA LYS A 65 2.88 16.86 -3.95
C LYS A 65 3.68 16.50 -5.21
N ARG A 66 4.94 16.09 -5.04
CA ARG A 66 5.86 15.68 -6.11
C ARG A 66 6.52 14.37 -5.72
N ILE A 67 6.36 13.34 -6.55
CA ILE A 67 6.81 11.97 -6.25
C ILE A 67 7.67 11.42 -7.39
N ALA A 68 8.59 10.51 -7.07
CA ALA A 68 9.23 9.64 -8.05
C ALA A 68 8.71 8.21 -7.84
N LEU A 69 8.54 7.47 -8.93
CA LEU A 69 8.11 6.08 -8.91
C LEU A 69 9.23 5.17 -9.41
N PHE A 70 9.50 4.08 -8.69
CA PHE A 70 10.35 2.99 -9.15
C PHE A 70 9.50 1.72 -9.27
N THR A 71 9.42 1.14 -10.47
CA THR A 71 8.62 -0.06 -10.77
C THR A 71 9.41 -1.06 -11.60
N ASN A 72 8.98 -2.33 -11.55
CA ASN A 72 9.46 -3.41 -12.41
C ASN A 72 8.32 -4.15 -13.14
N ASN A 73 7.10 -3.61 -13.08
CA ASN A 73 5.90 -4.18 -13.70
C ASN A 73 4.84 -3.09 -13.97
N GLU A 74 3.75 -3.47 -14.64
CA GLU A 74 2.67 -2.58 -15.04
C GLU A 74 1.88 -1.96 -13.87
N ASP A 75 1.86 -2.58 -12.68
CA ASP A 75 1.11 -2.04 -11.53
C ASP A 75 1.63 -0.67 -11.08
N GLY A 76 2.93 -0.40 -11.30
CA GLY A 76 3.51 0.91 -11.10
C GLY A 76 2.82 2.00 -11.93
N TRP A 77 2.51 1.73 -13.20
CA TRP A 77 1.86 2.69 -14.09
C TRP A 77 0.44 3.06 -13.64
N ARG A 78 -0.29 2.13 -13.02
CA ARG A 78 -1.57 2.45 -12.35
C ARG A 78 -1.41 3.48 -11.23
N THR A 79 -0.26 3.51 -10.56
CA THR A 79 0.06 4.54 -9.55
C THR A 79 0.31 5.89 -10.20
N VAL A 80 0.99 5.91 -11.35
CA VAL A 80 1.21 7.13 -12.13
C VAL A 80 -0.13 7.75 -12.53
N GLU A 81 -1.03 6.95 -13.10
CA GLU A 81 -2.38 7.39 -13.47
C GLU A 81 -3.17 7.93 -12.28
N THR A 82 -3.15 7.19 -11.15
CA THR A 82 -3.82 7.62 -9.91
C THR A 82 -3.26 8.95 -9.40
N ALA A 83 -1.95 9.11 -9.43
CA ALA A 83 -1.28 10.33 -8.97
C ALA A 83 -1.57 11.52 -9.88
N LEU A 84 -1.53 11.34 -11.20
CA LEU A 84 -1.87 12.38 -12.18
C LEU A 84 -3.35 12.78 -12.07
N GLY A 85 -4.26 11.81 -11.94
CA GLY A 85 -5.69 12.05 -11.72
C GLY A 85 -5.99 12.82 -10.43
N ALA A 86 -5.12 12.70 -9.42
CA ALA A 86 -5.19 13.46 -8.17
C ALA A 86 -4.43 14.82 -8.24
N GLY A 87 -3.89 15.20 -9.39
CA GLY A 87 -3.16 16.45 -9.58
C GLY A 87 -1.76 16.48 -8.97
N LEU A 88 -1.16 15.32 -8.69
CA LEU A 88 0.20 15.22 -8.18
C LEU A 88 1.22 15.34 -9.32
N GLN A 89 2.42 15.80 -8.99
CA GLN A 89 3.52 15.92 -9.94
C GLN A 89 4.38 14.65 -9.93
N ILE A 90 4.63 14.08 -11.11
CA ILE A 90 5.56 12.96 -11.29
C ILE A 90 6.93 13.53 -11.66
N ALA A 91 7.90 13.38 -10.76
CA ALA A 91 9.28 13.79 -10.97
C ALA A 91 10.00 12.87 -11.96
N ALA A 92 9.77 11.56 -11.84
CA ALA A 92 10.32 10.53 -12.70
C ALA A 92 9.55 9.21 -12.52
N VAL A 93 9.53 8.41 -13.58
CA VAL A 93 9.17 6.98 -13.53
C VAL A 93 10.41 6.21 -13.92
N VAL A 94 10.98 5.47 -12.96
CA VAL A 94 12.08 4.53 -13.18
C VAL A 94 11.45 3.17 -13.39
N ASP A 95 11.37 2.72 -14.64
CA ASP A 95 10.89 1.38 -14.98
C ASP A 95 12.12 0.48 -15.25
N ALA A 96 12.23 -0.62 -14.51
CA ALA A 96 13.35 -1.55 -14.66
C ALA A 96 13.27 -2.41 -15.94
N ARG A 97 12.13 -2.38 -16.64
CA ARG A 97 11.93 -3.15 -17.87
C ARG A 97 12.64 -2.46 -19.05
N PRO A 98 13.16 -3.23 -20.03
CA PRO A 98 13.86 -2.68 -21.18
C PRO A 98 12.93 -1.89 -22.11
N ASP A 99 11.66 -2.31 -22.17
CA ASP A 99 10.64 -1.73 -23.03
C ASP A 99 9.41 -1.38 -22.19
N VAL A 100 8.75 -0.28 -22.56
CA VAL A 100 7.47 0.12 -21.98
C VAL A 100 6.37 -0.36 -22.92
N SER A 101 5.51 -1.25 -22.42
CA SER A 101 4.30 -1.68 -23.14
C SER A 101 3.40 -0.47 -23.39
N ALA A 102 2.97 -0.30 -24.65
CA ALA A 102 2.06 0.76 -25.08
C ALA A 102 0.64 0.61 -24.50
#